data_AF-A0A3N2CN93-F1
#
_entry.id   AF-A0A3N2CN93-F1
#
_cell.length_a   1.000
_cell.length_b   1.000
_cell.length_c   1.000
_cell.angle_alpha   90.00
_cell.angle_beta   90.00
_cell.angle_gamma   90.00
#
_symmetry.space_group_name_H-M   'P 1'
#
loop_
_entity.id
_entity.type
_entity.pdbx_description
1 polymer ?
#
loop_
_entity_poly.entity_id
_entity_poly.type
_entity_poly.pdbx_seq_one_letter_code
_entity_poly.pdbx_strand_id
1 'polypeptide(L)'
;MGGISIWQLLIVVVIVVLLFGTKKLSSLGSDLGASIKGFKKAMNDDEKPENGTPDADFAAKSIADKQDDAKKDETKRHDKEQV
;
A
#
# COMPACT_ATOMS: atom_id res chain seq x y z
N MET A 1 4.52 39.22 13.78
CA MET A 1 5.13 38.22 12.87
C MET A 1 4.20 37.03 12.84
N GLY A 2 3.24 37.00 11.91
CA GLY A 2 2.21 35.95 11.84
C GLY A 2 2.84 34.61 11.47
N GLY A 3 2.78 33.63 12.38
CA GLY A 3 3.28 32.29 12.15
C GLY A 3 2.48 31.57 11.06
N ILE A 4 3.11 30.59 10.42
CA ILE A 4 2.45 29.67 9.51
C ILE A 4 1.36 28.94 10.31
N SER A 5 0.09 29.27 10.05
CA SER A 5 -1.01 28.61 10.72
C SER A 5 -1.32 27.28 10.03
N ILE A 6 -1.73 26.30 10.83
CA ILE A 6 -2.01 24.92 10.40
C ILE A 6 -3.05 24.88 9.27
N TRP A 7 -3.99 25.83 9.27
CA TRP A 7 -5.00 25.98 8.22
C TRP A 7 -4.41 26.27 6.83
N GLN A 8 -3.33 27.05 6.76
CA GLN A 8 -2.64 27.37 5.51
C GLN A 8 -1.88 26.15 4.99
N LEU A 9 -1.22 25.39 5.88
CA LEU A 9 -0.53 24.16 5.49
C LEU A 9 -1.48 23.12 4.91
N LEU A 10 -2.68 22.94 5.49
CA LEU A 10 -3.70 22.04 4.94
C LEU A 10 -4.11 22.45 3.53
N ILE A 11 -4.37 23.74 3.29
CA ILE A 11 -4.72 24.25 1.96
C ILE A 11 -3.61 23.92 0.93
N VAL A 12 -2.34 24.12 1.32
CA VAL A 12 -1.20 23.86 0.43
C VAL A 12 -1.06 22.37 0.12
N VAL A 13 -1.21 21.50 1.13
CA VAL A 13 -1.16 20.05 0.95
C VAL A 13 -2.25 19.58 -0.02
N VAL A 14 -3.48 20.10 0.11
CA VAL A 14 -4.58 19.75 -0.81
C VAL A 14 -4.22 20.11 -2.25
N ILE A 15 -3.65 21.30 -2.48
CA ILE A 15 -3.23 21.72 -3.83
C ILE A 15 -2.14 20.79 -4.38
N VAL A 16 -1.13 20.45 -3.58
CA VAL A 16 -0.06 19.52 -3.98
C VAL A 16 -0.63 18.15 -4.35
N VAL A 17 -1.57 17.61 -3.56
CA VAL A 17 -2.23 16.33 -3.84
C VAL A 17 -3.01 16.38 -5.16
N LEU A 18 -3.69 17.49 -5.46
CA LEU A 18 -4.43 17.65 -6.71
C LEU A 18 -3.50 17.77 -7.93
N LEU A 19 -2.35 18.44 -7.80
CA LEU A 19 -1.39 18.61 -8.90
C LEU A 19 -0.64 17.32 -9.22
N PHE A 20 -0.17 16.62 -8.20
CA PHE A 20 0.62 15.39 -8.37
C PHE A 20 -0.25 14.12 -8.45
N GLY A 21 -1.49 14.21 -8.00
CA GLY A 21 -2.43 13.09 -7.89
C GLY A 21 -2.13 12.15 -6.72
N THR A 22 -3.16 11.50 -6.18
CA THR A 22 -3.05 10.59 -5.03
C THR A 22 -2.23 9.33 -5.35
N LYS A 23 -2.18 8.87 -6.60
CA LYS A 23 -1.40 7.69 -7.00
C LYS A 23 0.11 7.87 -6.82
N LYS A 24 0.66 9.02 -7.23
CA LYS A 24 2.10 9.32 -7.10
C LYS A 24 2.49 9.59 -5.65
N LEU A 25 1.64 10.30 -4.92
CA LEU A 25 1.84 10.55 -3.48
C LEU A 25 1.70 9.27 -2.66
N SER A 26 0.82 8.35 -3.03
CA SER A 26 0.63 7.08 -2.31
C SER A 26 1.84 6.15 -2.48
N SER A 27 2.38 6.01 -3.69
CA SER A 27 3.57 5.15 -3.89
C SER A 27 4.78 5.70 -3.14
N LEU A 28 5.07 7.00 -3.29
CA LEU A 28 6.20 7.64 -2.60
C LEU A 28 5.96 7.74 -1.09
N GLY A 29 4.74 8.04 -0.67
CA GLY A 29 4.35 8.12 0.73
C GLY A 29 4.37 6.78 1.44
N SER A 30 4.16 5.66 0.75
CA SER A 30 4.28 4.32 1.33
C SER A 30 5.73 3.99 1.67
N ASP A 31 6.67 4.27 0.76
CA ASP A 31 8.11 4.02 0.96
C ASP A 31 8.70 4.94 2.05
N LEU A 32 8.40 6.23 1.99
CA LEU A 32 8.79 7.17 3.03
C LEU A 32 8.09 6.86 4.36
N GLY A 33 6.81 6.51 4.33
CA GLY A 33 6.01 6.18 5.49
C GLY A 33 6.51 4.94 6.22
N ALA A 34 6.93 3.90 5.49
CA ALA A 34 7.55 2.71 6.06
C ALA A 34 8.86 3.05 6.79
N SER A 35 9.68 3.92 6.20
CA SER A 35 10.95 4.38 6.77
C SER A 35 10.73 5.21 8.05
N ILE A 36 9.79 6.17 8.02
CA ILE A 36 9.41 6.96 9.21
C ILE A 36 8.77 6.07 10.29
N LYS A 37 7.97 5.05 9.91
CA LYS A 37 7.34 4.12 10.86
C LYS A 37 8.38 3.31 11.62
N GLY A 38 9.42 2.81 10.95
CA GLY A 38 10.55 2.13 11.58
C GLY A 38 11.33 3.05 12.52
N PHE A 39 11.60 4.28 12.10
CA PHE A 39 12.26 5.29 12.93
C PHE A 39 11.45 5.61 14.21
N LYS A 40 10.14 5.82 14.07
CA LYS A 40 9.26 6.06 15.23
C LYS A 40 9.23 4.83 16.15
N LYS A 41 9.16 3.62 15.59
CA LYS A 41 9.15 2.38 16.39
C LYS A 41 10.43 2.26 17.21
N ALA A 42 11.61 2.43 16.59
CA ALA A 42 12.89 2.40 17.29
C ALA A 42 13.00 3.48 18.38
N MET A 43 12.53 4.69 18.11
CA MET A 43 12.55 5.78 19.08
C MET A 43 11.58 5.58 20.27
N ASN A 44 10.52 4.78 20.10
CA ASN A 44 9.56 4.48 21.18
C ASN A 44 9.89 3.14 21.90
N ASP A 45 10.76 2.31 21.34
CA ASP A 45 11.17 1.01 21.92
C ASP A 45 12.09 1.18 23.14
N ASP A 46 12.76 2.33 23.26
CA ASP A 46 13.54 2.71 24.46
C ASP A 46 12.64 2.99 25.70
N GLU A 47 11.32 3.17 25.55
CA GLU A 47 10.42 3.57 26.65
C GLU A 47 9.44 2.48 27.13
N LYS A 48 9.37 1.27 26.54
CA LYS A 48 8.41 0.24 26.98
C LYS A 48 8.84 -1.21 26.65
N PRO A 49 8.87 -2.16 27.61
CA PRO A 49 9.15 -3.55 27.32
C PRO A 49 7.94 -4.22 26.67
N GLU A 50 8.18 -4.79 25.48
CA GLU A 50 7.53 -5.85 24.71
C GLU A 50 5.98 -5.96 24.68
N ASN A 51 5.41 -6.12 23.48
CA ASN A 51 4.54 -7.24 23.10
C ASN A 51 4.11 -7.09 21.63
N GLY A 52 4.35 -8.14 20.84
CA GLY A 52 4.42 -8.12 19.38
C GLY A 52 3.16 -7.70 18.61
N THR A 53 3.38 -7.31 17.36
CA THR A 53 2.43 -7.45 16.24
C THR A 53 3.17 -7.30 14.90
N PRO A 54 2.63 -7.91 13.82
CA PRO A 54 3.38 -8.42 12.67
C PRO A 54 4.14 -7.34 11.90
N ASP A 55 5.40 -7.65 11.58
CA ASP A 55 6.21 -6.89 10.66
C ASP A 55 5.55 -6.84 9.27
N ALA A 56 5.13 -5.63 8.90
CA ALA A 56 4.80 -5.19 7.55
C ALA A 56 4.25 -6.26 6.58
N ASP A 57 2.95 -6.54 6.67
CA ASP A 57 2.22 -7.23 5.60
C ASP A 57 2.18 -6.33 4.35
N PHE A 58 3.17 -6.48 3.46
CA PHE A 58 3.15 -5.99 2.09
C PHE A 58 2.27 -6.90 1.23
N ALA A 59 1.01 -7.15 1.62
CA ALA A 59 0.02 -7.73 0.72
C ALA A 59 -0.63 -6.62 -0.13
N ALA A 60 0.18 -5.99 -0.97
CA ALA A 60 -0.32 -5.38 -2.19
C ALA A 60 -0.81 -6.53 -3.09
N LYS A 61 -2.04 -6.95 -2.85
CA LYS A 61 -2.85 -7.81 -3.70
C LYS A 61 -2.90 -7.21 -5.10
N SER A 62 -1.92 -7.56 -5.93
CA SER A 62 -1.82 -7.12 -7.32
C SER A 62 -1.22 -8.21 -8.19
N ILE A 63 -1.77 -9.42 -8.12
CA ILE A 63 -1.82 -10.36 -9.25
C ILE A 63 -3.19 -11.09 -9.16
N ALA A 64 -4.27 -10.34 -9.33
CA ALA A 64 -5.62 -10.88 -9.55
C ALA A 64 -6.18 -10.44 -10.91
N ASP A 65 -5.34 -9.95 -11.82
CA ASP A 65 -5.75 -9.42 -13.13
C ASP A 65 -4.74 -9.81 -14.22
N LYS A 66 -4.30 -11.08 -14.25
CA LYS A 66 -3.49 -11.59 -15.37
C LYS A 66 -3.50 -13.10 -15.59
N GLN A 67 -4.56 -13.81 -15.22
CA GLN A 67 -4.72 -15.24 -15.53
C GLN A 67 -6.20 -15.63 -15.69
N ASP A 68 -6.95 -14.94 -16.53
CA ASP A 68 -8.33 -15.36 -16.87
C ASP A 68 -8.66 -15.08 -18.34
N ASP A 69 -7.76 -15.38 -19.28
CA ASP A 69 -8.08 -15.34 -20.72
C ASP A 69 -7.20 -16.27 -21.59
N ALA A 70 -6.71 -17.38 -21.02
CA ALA A 70 -5.98 -18.39 -21.79
C ALA A 70 -6.28 -19.84 -21.37
N LYS A 71 -7.47 -20.10 -20.81
CA LYS A 71 -7.93 -21.47 -20.55
C LYS A 71 -9.40 -21.67 -20.90
N LYS A 72 -9.76 -21.21 -22.10
CA LYS A 72 -10.99 -21.62 -22.78
C LYS A 72 -10.72 -22.98 -23.44
N ASP A 73 -11.27 -24.02 -22.84
CA ASP A 73 -11.79 -25.22 -23.52
C ASP A 73 -10.83 -26.23 -24.21
N GLU A 74 -9.80 -26.72 -23.51
CA GLU A 74 -9.23 -28.07 -23.80
C GLU A 74 -9.83 -29.20 -22.95
N THR A 75 -10.88 -28.94 -22.16
CA THR A 75 -11.47 -29.97 -21.26
C THR A 75 -12.60 -30.79 -21.91
N LYS A 76 -12.95 -30.58 -23.19
CA LYS A 76 -14.02 -31.34 -23.86
C LYS A 76 -13.53 -32.55 -24.68
N ARG A 77 -12.47 -33.24 -24.24
CA ARG A 77 -11.90 -34.42 -24.95
C ARG A 77 -11.58 -35.64 -24.08
N HIS A 78 -12.02 -35.73 -22.83
CA HIS A 78 -11.69 -36.90 -21.99
C HIS A 78 -12.90 -37.63 -21.37
N ASP A 79 -14.13 -37.27 -21.72
CA ASP A 79 -15.34 -37.96 -21.26
C ASP A 79 -16.04 -38.71 -22.41
N LYS A 80 -15.28 -39.49 -23.18
CA LYS A 80 -15.84 -40.42 -24.18
C LYS A 80 -15.15 -41.79 -24.19
N GLU A 81 -14.45 -42.15 -23.12
CA GLU A 81 -13.77 -43.44 -23.02
C GLU A 81 -14.08 -44.20 -21.72
N GLN A 82 -15.16 -43.80 -21.03
CA GLN A 82 -15.70 -44.57 -19.91
C GLN A 82 -17.22 -44.44 -19.84
N VAL A 83 -17.91 -44.90 -20.90
CA VAL A 83 -19.24 -45.57 -20.88
C VAL A 83 -19.50 -46.24 -22.22
#